data_AF-V5FTZ6-F1
#
_entry.id   AF-V5FTZ6-F1
#
_cell.length_a   1.000
_cell.length_b   1.000
_cell.length_c   1.000
_cell.angle_alpha   90.00
_cell.angle_beta   90.00
_cell.angle_gamma   90.00
#
_symmetry.space_group_name_H-M   'P 1'
#
loop_
_entity.id
_entity.type
_entity.pdbx_description
1 polymer ?
#
loop_
_entity_poly.entity_id
_entity_poly.type
_entity_poly.pdbx_seq_one_letter_code
_entity_poly.pdbx_strand_id
1 'polypeptide(L)'
;MPPRREQFYTKRNKGSKFQNRGPPRKKEYIHQDQLIEVEVGISEFISNLEGFSGIIKARFSDFQVNEINLEGAVAKLTNTSAPKDFTSKVEKMDYDNITVTPLENIPQEKWDALKSLVSSKNSEVVTLGADNFGKTERTEIHKCIKKYFGQKVIASTVTIDDKKYLQFKKFVKGEKSDIRFQWPDDKGEYVYFLVYKEAIDTMEACLKIGDCLKMSPANFTYAGIKDKRAKTTQWFCIHKVEPWKLMKKTRPIRNIKVGN
;
A
#
# COMPACT_ATOMS: atom_id res chain seq x y z
N MET A 1 -11.38 -17.39 -49.31
CA MET A 1 -12.11 -17.42 -48.02
C MET A 1 -11.28 -18.19 -47.01
N PRO A 2 -10.97 -17.64 -45.83
CA PRO A 2 -10.21 -18.37 -44.82
C PRO A 2 -11.13 -19.40 -44.12
N PRO A 3 -10.66 -20.63 -43.83
CA PRO A 3 -11.43 -21.58 -43.05
C PRO A 3 -11.50 -21.16 -41.57
N ARG A 4 -12.66 -21.44 -40.97
CA ARG A 4 -13.12 -21.02 -39.65
C ARG A 4 -12.23 -21.53 -38.50
N ARG A 5 -12.04 -20.69 -37.48
CA ARG A 5 -11.50 -21.06 -36.17
C ARG A 5 -12.44 -22.06 -35.47
N GLU A 6 -11.97 -23.28 -35.23
CA GLU A 6 -12.64 -24.21 -34.31
C GLU A 6 -12.37 -23.81 -32.86
N GLN A 7 -13.45 -23.68 -32.08
CA GLN A 7 -13.42 -23.39 -30.66
C GLN A 7 -13.12 -24.68 -29.88
N PHE A 8 -11.94 -24.76 -29.26
CA PHE A 8 -11.60 -25.87 -28.37
C PHE A 8 -12.33 -25.72 -27.03
N TYR A 9 -13.46 -26.40 -26.87
CA TYR A 9 -14.08 -26.68 -25.58
C TYR A 9 -13.26 -27.74 -24.83
N THR A 10 -12.60 -27.37 -23.73
CA THR A 10 -11.95 -28.34 -22.84
C THR A 10 -13.00 -29.08 -22.00
N LYS A 11 -13.26 -30.35 -22.32
CA LYS A 11 -14.02 -31.26 -21.46
C LYS A 11 -13.25 -31.53 -20.16
N ARG A 12 -13.93 -31.30 -19.03
CA ARG A 12 -13.45 -31.50 -17.67
C ARG A 12 -13.43 -33.01 -17.36
N ASN A 13 -12.26 -33.65 -17.47
CA ASN A 13 -12.14 -35.09 -17.21
C ASN A 13 -12.03 -35.36 -15.70
N LYS A 14 -13.05 -36.00 -15.13
CA LYS A 14 -13.04 -36.60 -13.78
C LYS A 14 -12.53 -38.04 -13.89
N GLY A 15 -11.55 -38.41 -13.06
CA GLY A 15 -11.18 -39.81 -12.81
C GLY A 15 -9.66 -40.03 -12.74
N SER A 16 -9.09 -39.98 -11.54
CA SER A 16 -7.69 -40.38 -11.29
C SER A 16 -7.61 -41.90 -11.05
N LYS A 17 -7.15 -42.65 -12.04
CA LYS A 17 -6.59 -43.99 -11.82
C LYS A 17 -5.10 -43.84 -11.50
N PHE A 18 -4.69 -44.26 -10.30
CA PHE A 18 -3.29 -44.35 -9.92
C PHE A 18 -2.60 -45.40 -10.80
N GLN A 19 -1.79 -44.95 -11.75
CA GLN A 19 -0.84 -45.80 -12.46
C GLN A 19 0.50 -45.80 -11.70
N ASN A 20 0.97 -47.00 -11.35
CA ASN A 20 2.28 -47.25 -10.77
C ASN A 20 3.37 -46.58 -11.62
N ARG A 21 4.02 -45.55 -11.08
CA ARG A 21 5.24 -44.99 -11.68
C ARG A 21 6.40 -45.89 -11.27
N GLY A 22 7.09 -46.45 -12.26
CA GLY A 22 8.34 -47.18 -12.05
C GLY A 22 9.40 -46.32 -11.34
N PRO A 23 10.54 -46.92 -10.94
CA PRO A 23 11.56 -46.25 -10.14
C PRO A 23 12.01 -44.94 -10.82
N PRO A 24 12.30 -43.89 -10.04
CA PRO A 24 12.70 -42.61 -10.60
C PRO A 24 13.96 -42.80 -11.44
N ARG A 25 13.87 -42.45 -12.74
CA ARG A 25 15.06 -42.40 -13.60
C ARG A 25 16.08 -41.48 -12.93
N LYS A 26 17.31 -41.96 -12.75
CA LYS A 26 18.45 -41.12 -12.32
C LYS A 26 18.49 -39.93 -13.26
N LYS A 27 18.32 -38.72 -12.72
CA LYS A 27 18.56 -37.49 -13.48
C LYS A 27 20.06 -37.43 -13.72
N GLU A 28 20.49 -37.83 -14.90
CA GLU A 28 21.82 -37.49 -15.38
C GLU A 28 21.87 -35.97 -15.50
N TYR A 29 22.79 -35.34 -14.76
CA TYR A 29 23.09 -33.93 -14.94
C TYR A 29 23.78 -33.79 -16.29
N ILE A 30 23.00 -33.47 -17.31
CA ILE A 30 23.54 -33.04 -18.60
C ILE A 30 24.31 -31.76 -18.30
N HIS A 31 25.64 -31.80 -18.44
CA HIS A 31 26.48 -30.61 -18.49
C HIS A 31 26.00 -29.81 -19.69
N GLN A 32 25.15 -28.81 -19.45
CA GLN A 32 24.87 -27.80 -20.47
C GLN A 32 26.15 -27.01 -20.64
N ASP A 33 26.59 -26.78 -21.88
CA ASP A 33 27.69 -25.88 -22.19
C ASP A 33 27.41 -24.53 -21.50
N GLN A 34 28.22 -24.20 -20.50
CA GLN A 34 28.14 -22.93 -19.78
C GLN A 34 29.11 -21.97 -20.45
N LEU A 35 28.64 -20.75 -20.72
CA LEU A 35 29.50 -19.68 -21.24
C LEU A 35 30.65 -19.42 -20.27
N ILE A 36 31.87 -19.32 -20.79
CA ILE A 36 33.05 -18.88 -20.03
C ILE A 36 33.25 -17.37 -20.15
N GLU A 37 34.03 -16.77 -19.23
CA GLU A 37 34.24 -15.31 -19.15
C GLU A 37 34.75 -14.70 -20.48
N VAL A 38 35.69 -15.37 -21.14
CA VAL A 38 36.26 -14.91 -22.42
C VAL A 38 35.21 -14.87 -23.54
N GLU A 39 34.25 -15.81 -23.56
CA GLU A 39 33.19 -15.85 -24.57
C GLU A 39 32.19 -14.69 -24.45
N VAL A 40 32.15 -14.03 -23.28
CA VAL A 40 31.33 -12.84 -23.02
C VAL A 40 32.15 -11.56 -22.92
N GLY A 41 33.43 -11.59 -23.33
CA GLY A 41 34.30 -10.42 -23.42
C GLY A 41 34.99 -10.00 -22.13
N ILE A 42 35.07 -10.89 -21.13
CA ILE A 42 35.80 -10.64 -19.88
C ILE A 42 37.13 -11.42 -19.98
N SER A 43 38.22 -10.75 -20.35
CA SER A 43 39.51 -11.40 -20.62
C SER A 43 40.70 -10.89 -19.82
N GLU A 44 40.61 -9.70 -19.22
CA GLU A 44 41.77 -9.01 -18.63
C GLU A 44 41.63 -8.86 -17.10
N PHE A 45 42.78 -8.84 -16.42
CA PHE A 45 42.90 -8.51 -15.00
C PHE A 45 43.63 -7.18 -14.82
N ILE A 46 43.31 -6.44 -13.74
CA ILE A 46 44.06 -5.22 -13.36
C ILE A 46 45.41 -5.58 -12.70
N SER A 47 45.44 -6.70 -11.96
CA SER A 47 46.61 -7.15 -11.21
C SER A 47 47.39 -8.22 -11.97
N ASN A 48 48.71 -8.21 -11.81
CA ASN A 48 49.61 -9.23 -12.37
C ASN A 48 49.99 -10.32 -11.35
N LEU A 49 49.36 -10.34 -10.18
CA LEU A 49 49.61 -11.35 -9.15
C LEU A 49 49.03 -12.71 -9.55
N GLU A 50 49.62 -13.79 -9.04
CA GLU A 50 49.10 -15.14 -9.23
C GLU A 50 47.73 -15.29 -8.56
N GLY A 51 46.78 -15.88 -9.29
CA GLY A 51 45.45 -16.16 -8.79
C GLY A 51 45.42 -17.33 -7.80
N PHE A 52 44.36 -17.40 -7.00
CA PHE A 52 44.10 -18.54 -6.12
C PHE A 52 42.63 -18.94 -6.20
N SER A 53 42.31 -20.16 -5.76
CA SER A 53 40.93 -20.66 -5.77
C SER A 53 40.18 -20.32 -4.48
N GLY A 54 38.91 -19.94 -4.63
CA GLY A 54 38.01 -19.70 -3.50
C GLY A 54 36.56 -20.02 -3.87
N ILE A 55 35.78 -20.45 -2.87
CA ILE A 55 34.34 -20.69 -3.05
C ILE A 55 33.58 -19.42 -2.67
N ILE A 56 32.94 -18.77 -3.64
CA ILE A 56 32.13 -17.58 -3.42
C ILE A 56 30.65 -17.98 -3.26
N LYS A 57 29.92 -17.28 -2.37
CA LYS A 57 28.48 -17.51 -2.11
C LYS A 57 28.16 -18.97 -1.71
N ALA A 58 29.04 -19.62 -0.92
CA ALA A 58 28.81 -20.97 -0.41
C ALA A 58 27.46 -21.06 0.33
N ARG A 59 27.17 -20.08 1.20
CA ARG A 59 25.85 -19.78 1.76
C ARG A 59 25.40 -18.40 1.28
N PHE A 60 24.09 -18.15 1.20
CA PHE A 60 23.57 -16.82 0.85
C PHE A 60 23.91 -15.76 1.92
N SER A 61 24.22 -16.18 3.14
CA SER A 61 24.66 -15.30 4.24
C SER A 61 26.07 -14.74 4.06
N ASP A 62 26.88 -15.40 3.23
CA ASP A 62 28.29 -15.02 3.00
C ASP A 62 28.39 -13.79 2.09
N PHE A 63 27.29 -13.42 1.44
CA PHE A 63 27.21 -12.25 0.58
C PHE A 63 26.13 -11.30 1.10
N GLN A 64 26.56 -10.12 1.55
CA GLN A 64 25.69 -9.12 2.15
C GLN A 64 25.76 -7.83 1.34
N VAL A 65 24.59 -7.28 1.02
CA VAL A 65 24.49 -6.04 0.24
C VAL A 65 23.62 -5.05 1.00
N ASN A 66 24.16 -3.87 1.32
CA ASN A 66 23.38 -2.78 1.88
C ASN A 66 23.44 -1.61 0.90
N GLU A 67 22.27 -1.17 0.43
CA GLU A 67 22.17 -0.02 -0.46
C GLU A 67 22.69 1.25 0.21
N ILE A 68 23.31 2.11 -0.57
CA ILE A 68 23.73 3.45 -0.15
C ILE A 68 22.87 4.44 -0.94
N ASN A 69 22.15 5.32 -0.24
CA ASN A 69 21.32 6.33 -0.90
C ASN A 69 22.17 7.52 -1.41
N LEU A 70 21.53 8.51 -2.04
CA LEU A 70 22.22 9.65 -2.64
C LEU A 70 22.91 10.54 -1.59
N GLU A 71 22.45 10.49 -0.34
CA GLU A 71 23.04 11.18 0.80
C GLU A 71 24.20 10.40 1.45
N GLY A 72 24.56 9.23 0.91
CA GLY A 72 25.62 8.38 1.44
C GLY A 72 25.21 7.52 2.65
N ALA A 73 23.93 7.51 3.02
CA ALA A 73 23.42 6.71 4.13
C ALA A 73 23.27 5.24 3.74
N VAL A 74 23.86 4.36 4.55
CA VAL A 74 23.78 2.91 4.38
C VAL A 74 22.44 2.38 4.90
N ALA A 75 21.72 1.65 4.06
CA ALA A 75 20.48 0.97 4.40
C ALA A 75 20.73 -0.09 5.49
N LYS A 76 20.30 0.20 6.72
CA LYS A 76 20.38 -0.71 7.87
C LYS A 76 19.01 -0.82 8.51
N LEU A 77 18.44 -2.01 8.52
CA LEU A 77 17.16 -2.26 9.17
C LEU A 77 17.37 -2.32 10.69
N THR A 78 16.94 -1.27 11.40
CA THR A 78 17.14 -1.12 12.86
C THR A 78 15.85 -1.22 13.67
N ASN A 79 14.71 -0.86 13.07
CA ASN A 79 13.42 -0.81 13.75
C ASN A 79 12.35 -1.53 12.92
N THR A 80 11.47 -2.32 13.54
CA THR A 80 10.33 -2.93 12.84
C THR A 80 8.98 -2.58 13.49
N SER A 81 8.93 -1.48 14.22
CA SER A 81 7.70 -0.91 14.77
C SER A 81 7.12 0.15 13.81
N ALA A 82 5.82 0.39 13.91
CA ALA A 82 5.18 1.45 13.15
C ALA A 82 5.44 2.81 13.82
N PRO A 83 5.64 3.90 13.06
CA PRO A 83 5.69 5.26 13.58
C PRO A 83 4.46 5.59 14.43
N LYS A 84 4.66 6.08 15.65
CA LYS A 84 3.57 6.45 16.57
C LYS A 84 2.85 7.71 16.13
N ASP A 85 3.56 8.62 15.47
CA ASP A 85 3.07 9.94 15.05
C ASP A 85 2.21 9.87 13.77
N PHE A 86 2.13 8.69 13.15
CA PHE A 86 1.19 8.45 12.07
C PHE A 86 -0.17 8.06 12.66
N THR A 87 -1.00 9.06 12.94
CA THR A 87 -2.40 8.84 13.29
C THR A 87 -3.30 9.38 12.19
N SER A 88 -4.09 8.50 11.60
CA SER A 88 -5.12 8.84 10.64
C SER A 88 -6.40 9.38 11.28
N LYS A 89 -6.43 9.48 12.61
CA LYS A 89 -7.50 10.15 13.32
C LYS A 89 -7.31 11.64 13.07
N VAL A 90 -8.14 12.21 12.19
CA VAL A 90 -8.48 13.64 12.24
C VAL A 90 -8.72 13.97 13.70
N GLU A 91 -8.00 14.96 14.26
CA GLU A 91 -8.28 15.44 15.61
C GLU A 91 -9.75 15.80 15.69
N LYS A 92 -10.52 14.94 16.35
CA LYS A 92 -11.95 15.15 16.53
C LYS A 92 -12.08 16.18 17.63
N MET A 93 -12.49 17.38 17.25
CA MET A 93 -12.87 18.38 18.22
C MET A 93 -14.29 18.09 18.69
N ASP A 94 -14.57 18.39 19.96
CA ASP A 94 -15.92 18.24 20.47
C ASP A 94 -16.79 19.43 20.02
N TYR A 95 -17.91 19.13 19.36
CA TYR A 95 -18.86 20.16 18.92
C TYR A 95 -19.60 20.80 20.11
N ASP A 96 -19.67 20.11 21.27
CA ASP A 96 -20.41 20.59 22.43
C ASP A 96 -19.83 21.91 22.96
N ASN A 97 -18.50 22.06 22.92
CA ASN A 97 -17.80 23.25 23.46
C ASN A 97 -17.72 24.44 22.47
N ILE A 98 -18.22 24.29 21.23
CA ILE A 98 -18.07 25.30 20.18
C ILE A 98 -19.30 26.21 20.16
N THR A 99 -19.25 27.39 20.77
CA THR A 99 -20.39 28.33 20.83
C THR A 99 -20.61 29.08 19.52
N VAL A 100 -19.55 29.40 18.79
CA VAL A 100 -19.60 30.11 17.50
C VAL A 100 -19.21 29.17 16.37
N THR A 101 -19.91 29.25 15.24
CA THR A 101 -19.63 28.44 14.06
C THR A 101 -18.14 28.54 13.67
N PRO A 102 -17.45 27.40 13.47
CA PRO A 102 -16.04 27.39 13.13
C PRO A 102 -15.76 27.67 11.64
N LEU A 103 -16.81 27.86 10.83
CA LEU A 103 -16.71 28.16 9.41
C LEU A 103 -17.82 29.14 9.01
N GLU A 104 -17.44 30.29 8.43
CA GLU A 104 -18.36 31.37 8.05
C GLU A 104 -19.46 30.90 7.07
N ASN A 105 -19.11 29.98 6.17
CA ASN A 105 -20.04 29.37 5.22
C ASN A 105 -21.11 28.47 5.87
N ILE A 106 -21.02 28.21 7.18
CA ILE A 106 -22.05 27.52 7.96
C ILE A 106 -22.68 28.55 8.90
N PRO A 107 -23.89 29.05 8.59
CA PRO A 107 -24.59 29.98 9.46
C PRO A 107 -24.77 29.41 10.87
N GLN A 108 -24.68 30.27 11.89
CA GLN A 108 -24.79 29.89 13.29
C GLN A 108 -26.07 29.07 13.58
N GLU A 109 -27.20 29.50 13.01
CA GLU A 109 -28.49 28.79 13.12
C GLU A 109 -28.39 27.32 12.68
N LYS A 110 -27.66 27.05 11.59
CA LYS A 110 -27.46 25.69 11.09
C LYS A 110 -26.51 24.90 11.97
N TRP A 111 -25.48 25.54 12.52
CA TRP A 111 -24.59 24.90 13.49
C TRP A 111 -25.33 24.44 14.75
N ASP A 112 -26.19 25.29 15.31
CA ASP A 112 -26.99 24.96 16.50
C ASP A 112 -28.05 23.89 16.20
N ALA A 113 -28.63 23.90 14.99
CA ALA A 113 -29.50 22.83 14.51
C ALA A 113 -28.75 21.49 14.43
N LEU A 114 -27.48 21.47 14.01
CA LEU A 114 -26.65 20.25 13.98
C LEU A 114 -26.36 19.71 15.39
N LYS A 115 -26.11 20.58 16.37
CA LYS A 115 -25.97 20.15 17.78
C LYS A 115 -27.26 19.51 18.30
N SER A 116 -28.39 20.14 17.98
CA SER A 116 -29.73 19.66 18.34
C SER A 116 -30.06 18.33 17.66
N LEU A 117 -29.64 18.15 16.40
CA LEU A 117 -29.80 16.91 15.64
C LEU A 117 -29.10 15.72 16.31
N VAL A 118 -27.90 15.91 16.82
CA VAL A 118 -27.16 14.83 17.51
C VAL A 118 -27.81 14.48 18.84
N SER A 119 -28.29 15.48 19.58
CA SER A 119 -28.87 15.33 20.92
C SER A 119 -30.30 14.77 20.91
N SER A 120 -31.10 15.11 19.89
CA SER A 120 -32.49 14.67 19.76
C SER A 120 -32.62 13.22 19.29
N LYS A 121 -33.75 12.58 19.58
CA LYS A 121 -34.09 11.25 19.03
C LYS A 121 -34.65 11.33 17.59
N ASN A 122 -34.97 12.52 17.11
CA ASN A 122 -35.52 12.74 15.77
C ASN A 122 -34.45 12.59 14.69
N SER A 123 -34.89 12.18 13.49
CA SER A 123 -34.03 12.01 12.31
C SER A 123 -34.23 13.14 11.29
N GLU A 124 -34.57 14.34 11.78
CA GLU A 124 -34.80 15.50 10.93
C GLU A 124 -33.52 15.88 10.16
N VAL A 125 -33.68 16.26 8.90
CA VAL A 125 -32.56 16.57 8.02
C VAL A 125 -32.33 18.07 8.06
N VAL A 126 -31.12 18.49 8.44
CA VAL A 126 -30.73 19.91 8.36
C VAL A 126 -30.24 20.20 6.95
N THR A 127 -30.78 21.23 6.31
CA THR A 127 -30.39 21.67 4.96
C THR A 127 -29.72 23.03 4.98
N LEU A 128 -28.71 23.19 4.13
CA LEU A 128 -28.02 24.44 3.82
C LEU A 128 -28.01 24.64 2.30
N GLY A 129 -28.50 25.80 1.83
CA GLY A 129 -28.42 26.16 0.41
C GLY A 129 -26.96 26.27 -0.03
N ALA A 130 -26.62 25.64 -1.15
CA ALA A 130 -25.25 25.51 -1.63
C ALA A 130 -25.10 25.79 -3.13
N ASP A 131 -26.05 26.55 -3.70
CA ASP A 131 -26.09 26.87 -5.12
C ASP A 131 -24.94 27.80 -5.53
N ASN A 132 -24.68 28.80 -4.68
CA ASN A 132 -23.57 29.75 -4.86
C ASN A 132 -22.21 29.17 -4.41
N PHE A 133 -22.17 27.97 -3.82
CA PHE A 133 -20.92 27.40 -3.34
C PHE A 133 -20.22 26.58 -4.43
N GLY A 134 -18.95 26.94 -4.66
CA GLY A 134 -18.00 26.17 -5.45
C GLY A 134 -17.81 24.75 -4.92
N LYS A 135 -17.13 23.89 -5.69
CA LYS A 135 -16.82 22.52 -5.25
C LYS A 135 -15.88 22.51 -4.02
N THR A 136 -14.95 23.46 -3.96
CA THR A 136 -13.99 23.65 -2.87
C THR A 136 -14.70 24.02 -1.56
N GLU A 137 -15.53 25.06 -1.58
CA GLU A 137 -16.29 25.52 -0.40
C GLU A 137 -17.20 24.43 0.16
N ARG A 138 -17.91 23.71 -0.73
CA ARG A 138 -18.71 22.54 -0.31
C ARG A 138 -17.81 21.51 0.38
N THR A 139 -16.63 21.21 -0.18
CA THR A 139 -15.69 20.25 0.40
C THR A 139 -15.17 20.71 1.77
N GLU A 140 -14.94 22.00 1.97
CA GLU A 140 -14.54 22.57 3.28
C GLU A 140 -15.64 22.43 4.32
N ILE A 141 -16.90 22.67 3.95
CA ILE A 141 -18.04 22.42 4.85
C ILE A 141 -18.10 20.94 5.25
N HIS A 142 -17.96 20.02 4.28
CA HIS A 142 -17.89 18.58 4.55
C HIS A 142 -16.74 18.21 5.50
N LYS A 143 -15.54 18.77 5.29
CA LYS A 143 -14.38 18.58 6.16
C LYS A 143 -14.65 19.10 7.57
N CYS A 144 -15.26 20.28 7.69
CA CYS A 144 -15.62 20.90 8.96
C CYS A 144 -16.60 20.03 9.76
N ILE A 145 -17.71 19.60 9.15
CA ILE A 145 -18.69 18.72 9.81
C ILE A 145 -18.04 17.41 10.26
N LYS A 146 -17.21 16.79 9.40
CA LYS A 146 -16.49 15.55 9.75
C LYS A 146 -15.48 15.75 10.88
N LYS A 147 -14.85 16.92 10.99
CA LYS A 147 -13.89 17.27 12.06
C LYS A 147 -14.58 17.36 13.43
N TYR A 148 -15.72 18.04 13.52
CA TYR A 148 -16.40 18.30 14.80
C TYR A 148 -17.44 17.23 15.17
N PHE A 149 -18.27 16.79 14.22
CA PHE A 149 -19.32 15.81 14.49
C PHE A 149 -18.90 14.36 14.23
N GLY A 150 -17.75 14.16 13.56
CA GLY A 150 -17.20 12.83 13.33
C GLY A 150 -18.14 11.95 12.50
N GLN A 151 -18.54 10.82 13.08
CA GLN A 151 -19.50 9.89 12.46
C GLN A 151 -20.94 10.16 12.91
N LYS A 152 -21.19 11.08 13.84
CA LYS A 152 -22.55 11.33 14.38
C LYS A 152 -23.46 12.01 13.35
N VAL A 153 -22.87 12.79 12.44
CA VAL A 153 -23.56 13.51 11.36
C VAL A 153 -22.95 13.11 10.02
N ILE A 154 -23.80 12.75 9.06
CA ILE A 154 -23.45 12.52 7.67
C ILE A 154 -23.82 13.76 6.87
N ALA A 155 -22.83 14.36 6.19
CA ALA A 155 -23.06 15.41 5.22
C ALA A 155 -23.16 14.80 3.80
N SER A 156 -24.14 15.24 3.01
CA SER A 156 -24.30 14.89 1.60
C SER A 156 -24.67 16.12 0.78
N THR A 157 -24.24 16.17 -0.47
CA THR A 157 -24.66 17.21 -1.42
C THR A 157 -25.75 16.63 -2.30
N VAL A 158 -26.91 17.27 -2.36
CA VAL A 158 -28.05 16.87 -3.17
C VAL A 158 -28.47 18.01 -4.10
N THR A 159 -28.99 17.68 -5.27
CA THR A 159 -29.60 18.66 -6.18
C THR A 159 -31.11 18.48 -6.10
N ILE A 160 -31.84 19.56 -5.80
CA ILE A 160 -33.30 19.61 -5.73
C ILE A 160 -33.73 20.81 -6.57
N ASP A 161 -34.57 20.59 -7.58
CA ASP A 161 -35.07 21.62 -8.50
C ASP A 161 -33.94 22.49 -9.07
N ASP A 162 -32.93 21.83 -9.65
CA ASP A 162 -31.70 22.40 -10.23
C ASP A 162 -30.80 23.21 -9.28
N LYS A 163 -31.15 23.31 -8.00
CA LYS A 163 -30.36 23.98 -6.97
C LYS A 163 -29.63 22.98 -6.09
N LYS A 164 -28.39 23.31 -5.71
CA LYS A 164 -27.58 22.46 -4.82
C LYS A 164 -27.87 22.77 -3.36
N TYR A 165 -27.98 21.72 -2.56
CA TYR A 165 -28.12 21.78 -1.12
C TYR A 165 -27.13 20.82 -0.43
N LEU A 166 -26.63 21.24 0.73
CA LEU A 166 -25.96 20.36 1.67
C LEU A 166 -26.99 19.85 2.67
N GLN A 167 -27.18 18.54 2.71
CA GLN A 167 -28.02 17.84 3.67
C GLN A 167 -27.16 17.21 4.76
N PHE A 168 -27.56 17.42 6.00
CA PHE A 168 -26.92 16.84 7.17
C PHE A 168 -27.92 15.94 7.89
N LYS A 169 -27.56 14.67 8.04
CA LYS A 169 -28.39 13.64 8.65
C LYS A 169 -27.69 13.05 9.86
N LYS A 170 -28.46 12.67 10.87
CA LYS A 170 -27.93 11.86 11.97
C LYS A 170 -27.52 10.49 11.44
N PHE A 171 -26.36 10.00 11.84
CA PHE A 171 -25.94 8.65 11.49
C PHE A 171 -26.84 7.62 12.14
N VAL A 172 -27.39 6.71 11.33
CA VAL A 172 -28.17 5.57 11.78
C VAL A 172 -27.35 4.29 11.62
N LYS A 173 -27.33 3.47 12.68
CA LYS A 173 -26.60 2.19 12.68
C LYS A 173 -27.18 1.28 11.59
N GLY A 174 -26.35 0.92 10.60
CA GLY A 174 -26.74 0.08 9.47
C GLY A 174 -26.71 0.80 8.12
N GLU A 175 -26.66 2.14 8.11
CA GLU A 175 -26.43 2.89 6.88
C GLU A 175 -24.98 2.76 6.38
N LYS A 176 -24.83 2.78 5.05
CA LYS A 176 -23.52 2.78 4.42
C LYS A 176 -22.82 4.11 4.72
N SER A 177 -21.79 4.06 5.55
CA SER A 177 -20.89 5.20 5.76
C SER A 177 -19.71 5.12 4.79
N ASP A 178 -19.20 6.29 4.42
CA ASP A 178 -17.96 6.37 3.67
C ASP A 178 -16.78 6.04 4.58
N ILE A 179 -16.32 4.79 4.51
CA ILE A 179 -15.18 4.26 5.26
C ILE A 179 -13.84 4.51 4.56
N ARG A 180 -13.81 5.29 3.47
CA ARG A 180 -12.56 5.57 2.76
C ARG A 180 -11.59 6.27 3.71
N PHE A 181 -10.39 5.72 3.72
CA PHE A 181 -9.27 6.27 4.45
C PHE A 181 -8.91 7.66 3.88
N GLN A 182 -8.92 8.69 4.73
CA GLN A 182 -8.42 10.01 4.38
C GLN A 182 -6.92 10.03 4.70
N TRP A 183 -6.08 10.30 3.71
CA TRP A 183 -4.66 10.56 3.95
C TRP A 183 -4.51 11.87 4.72
N PRO A 184 -3.67 11.95 5.77
CA PRO A 184 -3.46 13.19 6.50
C PRO A 184 -2.82 14.27 5.62
N ASP A 185 -3.35 15.50 5.66
CA ASP A 185 -2.87 16.62 4.84
C ASP A 185 -1.48 17.11 5.31
N ASP A 186 -1.07 16.82 6.56
CA ASP A 186 0.24 17.17 7.14
C ASP A 186 1.34 16.13 6.85
N LYS A 187 1.01 15.04 6.17
CA LYS A 187 1.95 13.94 5.87
C LYS A 187 2.24 13.88 4.37
N GLY A 188 3.51 13.61 4.03
CA GLY A 188 3.91 13.29 2.66
C GLY A 188 3.13 12.09 2.09
N GLU A 189 2.99 12.04 0.77
CA GLU A 189 2.18 11.02 0.10
C GLU A 189 2.85 9.65 0.02
N TYR A 190 4.18 9.59 0.17
CA TYR A 190 4.97 8.38 0.06
C TYR A 190 5.48 7.93 1.42
N VAL A 191 5.34 6.64 1.67
CA VAL A 191 5.95 5.98 2.83
C VAL A 191 7.23 5.32 2.36
N TYR A 192 8.35 5.82 2.88
CA TYR A 192 9.67 5.24 2.70
C TYR A 192 9.92 4.20 3.77
N PHE A 193 10.51 3.08 3.40
CA PHE A 193 10.85 2.00 4.31
C PHE A 193 12.02 1.18 3.75
N LEU A 194 12.72 0.46 4.63
CA LEU A 194 13.71 -0.53 4.24
C LEU A 194 13.07 -1.91 4.07
N VAL A 195 13.55 -2.61 3.05
CA VAL A 195 13.29 -4.03 2.82
C VAL A 195 14.60 -4.79 3.03
N TYR A 196 14.63 -5.60 4.07
CA TYR A 196 15.61 -6.66 4.26
C TYR A 196 15.07 -7.96 3.65
N LYS A 197 15.86 -8.60 2.79
CA LYS A 197 15.46 -9.85 2.14
C LYS A 197 16.59 -10.88 2.15
N GLU A 198 16.24 -12.15 2.28
CA GLU A 198 17.19 -13.28 2.32
C GLU A 198 16.87 -14.30 1.22
N ALA A 199 17.86 -14.63 0.39
CA ALA A 199 17.75 -15.68 -0.62
C ALA A 199 16.56 -15.51 -1.60
N ILE A 200 16.14 -14.27 -1.85
CA ILE A 200 14.97 -13.93 -2.67
C ILE A 200 15.26 -12.74 -3.59
N ASP A 201 14.65 -12.76 -4.78
CA ASP A 201 14.75 -11.67 -5.74
C ASP A 201 14.01 -10.40 -5.26
N THR A 202 14.43 -9.24 -5.74
CA THR A 202 13.85 -7.94 -5.35
C THR A 202 12.41 -7.79 -5.85
N MET A 203 12.12 -8.21 -7.08
CA MET A 203 10.78 -8.17 -7.64
C MET A 203 9.86 -9.17 -6.93
N GLU A 204 10.37 -10.35 -6.59
CA GLU A 204 9.63 -11.35 -5.80
C GLU A 204 9.31 -10.83 -4.39
N ALA A 205 10.23 -10.10 -3.76
CA ALA A 205 9.96 -9.42 -2.50
C ALA A 205 8.87 -8.35 -2.63
N CYS A 206 8.92 -7.53 -3.68
CA CYS A 206 7.90 -6.54 -4.00
C CYS A 206 6.51 -7.17 -4.20
N LEU A 207 6.43 -8.26 -4.96
CA LEU A 207 5.18 -9.01 -5.21
C LEU A 207 4.59 -9.53 -3.89
N LYS A 208 5.40 -10.17 -3.05
CA LYS A 208 4.95 -10.70 -1.74
C LYS A 208 4.45 -9.61 -0.80
N ILE A 209 5.11 -8.46 -0.77
CA ILE A 209 4.66 -7.31 0.02
C ILE A 209 3.34 -6.76 -0.57
N GLY A 210 3.26 -6.63 -1.90
CA GLY A 210 2.05 -6.21 -2.62
C GLY A 210 0.84 -7.08 -2.33
N ASP A 211 1.00 -8.41 -2.38
CA ASP A 211 -0.07 -9.38 -2.08
C ASP A 211 -0.62 -9.21 -0.66
N CYS A 212 0.26 -9.00 0.33
CA CYS A 212 -0.14 -8.77 1.72
C CYS A 212 -0.94 -7.47 1.89
N LEU A 213 -0.66 -6.46 1.06
CA LEU A 213 -1.33 -5.16 1.05
C LEU A 213 -2.54 -5.11 0.10
N LYS A 214 -2.72 -6.11 -0.76
CA LYS A 214 -3.66 -6.14 -1.89
C LYS A 214 -3.39 -4.98 -2.86
N MET A 215 -2.13 -4.76 -3.19
CA MET A 215 -1.68 -3.66 -4.03
C MET A 215 -0.78 -4.18 -5.15
N SER A 216 -0.88 -3.53 -6.31
CA SER A 216 -0.03 -3.84 -7.46
C SER A 216 1.44 -3.48 -7.18
N PRO A 217 2.42 -4.25 -7.73
CA PRO A 217 3.84 -3.87 -7.71
C PRO A 217 4.12 -2.48 -8.27
N ALA A 218 3.29 -1.97 -9.19
CA ALA A 218 3.42 -0.64 -9.75
C ALA A 218 3.29 0.49 -8.71
N ASN A 219 2.74 0.20 -7.52
CA ASN A 219 2.62 1.17 -6.44
C ASN A 219 3.92 1.30 -5.62
N PHE A 220 4.90 0.43 -5.86
CA PHE A 220 6.18 0.42 -5.18
C PHE A 220 7.26 1.02 -6.08
N THR A 221 8.25 1.66 -5.46
CA THR A 221 9.44 2.14 -6.16
C THR A 221 10.68 1.80 -5.36
N TYR A 222 11.75 1.44 -6.07
CA TYR A 222 13.08 1.14 -5.51
C TYR A 222 14.14 1.44 -6.59
N ALA A 223 15.37 1.75 -6.20
CA ALA A 223 16.41 2.24 -7.12
C ALA A 223 17.05 1.15 -7.99
N GLY A 224 16.89 -0.13 -7.63
CA GLY A 224 17.37 -1.24 -8.45
C GLY A 224 17.23 -2.60 -7.78
N ILE A 225 17.44 -3.64 -8.58
CA ILE A 225 17.41 -5.03 -8.15
C ILE A 225 18.72 -5.38 -7.41
N LYS A 226 18.60 -6.10 -6.31
CA LYS A 226 19.71 -6.63 -5.51
C LYS A 226 19.76 -8.15 -5.58
N ASP A 227 20.96 -8.72 -5.45
CA ASP A 227 21.23 -10.15 -5.56
C ASP A 227 20.18 -11.05 -4.89
N LYS A 228 19.73 -12.07 -5.61
CA LYS A 228 18.87 -13.12 -5.03
C LYS A 228 19.62 -13.98 -4.03
N ARG A 229 20.83 -14.45 -4.37
CA ARG A 229 21.65 -15.32 -3.51
C ARG A 229 22.50 -14.50 -2.54
N ALA A 230 21.83 -13.75 -1.68
CA ALA A 230 22.43 -12.84 -0.71
C ALA A 230 21.48 -12.54 0.46
N LYS A 231 22.00 -11.87 1.49
CA LYS A 231 21.20 -11.05 2.42
C LYS A 231 21.31 -9.61 1.97
N THR A 232 20.20 -8.96 1.67
CA THR A 232 20.24 -7.59 1.11
C THR A 232 19.28 -6.66 1.83
N THR A 233 19.72 -5.42 2.09
CA THR A 233 18.89 -4.33 2.63
C THR A 233 18.85 -3.19 1.63
N GLN A 234 17.66 -2.70 1.29
CA GLN A 234 17.49 -1.60 0.33
C GLN A 234 16.25 -0.76 0.65
N TRP A 235 16.21 0.46 0.12
CA TRP A 235 15.10 1.40 0.23
C TRP A 235 13.98 1.06 -0.76
N PHE A 236 12.77 1.12 -0.24
CA PHE A 236 11.52 1.07 -0.99
C PHE A 236 10.68 2.30 -0.63
N CYS A 237 9.79 2.71 -1.53
CA CYS A 237 8.68 3.58 -1.19
C CYS A 237 7.36 3.06 -1.74
N ILE A 238 6.25 3.47 -1.13
CA ILE A 238 4.88 3.13 -1.54
C ILE A 238 3.95 4.32 -1.34
N HIS A 239 3.04 4.55 -2.29
CA HIS A 239 2.10 5.66 -2.24
C HIS A 239 0.90 5.39 -1.33
N LYS A 240 0.65 6.30 -0.36
CA LYS A 240 -0.51 6.39 0.53
C LYS A 240 -0.92 5.09 1.21
N VAL A 241 0.02 4.41 1.86
CA VAL A 241 -0.25 3.25 2.73
C VAL A 241 0.07 3.58 4.17
N GLU A 242 -0.86 3.33 5.08
CA GLU A 242 -0.60 3.54 6.50
C GLU A 242 0.58 2.69 6.98
N PRO A 243 1.61 3.28 7.63
CA PRO A 243 2.77 2.54 8.12
C PRO A 243 2.39 1.35 9.02
N TRP A 244 1.43 1.50 9.93
CA TRP A 244 0.99 0.38 10.77
C TRP A 244 0.44 -0.80 9.94
N LYS A 245 -0.23 -0.50 8.82
CA LYS A 245 -0.79 -1.51 7.92
C LYS A 245 0.34 -2.22 7.19
N LEU A 246 1.34 -1.48 6.68
CA LEU A 246 2.57 -2.02 6.09
C LEU A 246 3.25 -2.99 7.06
N MET A 247 3.56 -2.53 8.27
CA MET A 247 4.29 -3.33 9.28
C MET A 247 3.50 -4.57 9.71
N LYS A 248 2.20 -4.41 9.99
CA LYS A 248 1.36 -5.52 10.45
C LYS A 248 1.13 -6.57 9.38
N LYS A 249 0.90 -6.15 8.12
CA LYS A 249 0.56 -7.06 7.02
C LYS A 249 1.78 -7.80 6.48
N THR A 250 2.97 -7.21 6.54
CA THR A 250 4.21 -7.84 6.06
C THR A 250 4.90 -8.73 7.09
N ARG A 251 4.55 -8.61 8.38
CA ARG A 251 5.12 -9.42 9.47
C ARG A 251 5.17 -10.95 9.21
N PRO A 252 4.16 -11.59 8.59
CA PRO A 252 4.18 -13.03 8.35
C PRO A 252 5.10 -13.49 7.22
N ILE A 253 5.63 -12.58 6.40
CA ILE A 253 6.42 -12.96 5.23
C ILE A 253 7.75 -13.57 5.69
N ARG A 254 8.03 -14.80 5.23
CA ARG A 254 9.31 -15.46 5.50
C ARG A 254 10.39 -14.83 4.62
N ASN A 255 11.61 -14.73 5.17
CA ASN A 255 12.80 -14.22 4.49
C ASN A 255 12.71 -12.76 4.02
N ILE A 256 11.72 -12.01 4.50
CA ILE A 256 11.57 -10.58 4.28
C ILE A 256 11.28 -9.92 5.61
N LYS A 257 11.94 -8.80 5.89
CA LYS A 257 11.62 -7.89 6.99
C LYS A 257 11.49 -6.48 6.43
N VAL A 258 10.48 -5.78 6.91
CA VAL A 258 10.22 -4.37 6.58
C VAL A 258 10.37 -3.55 7.85
N GLY A 259 10.87 -2.33 7.73
CA GLY A 259 10.98 -1.37 8.82
C GLY A 259 11.96 -0.24 8.50
N ASN A 260 12.56 0.32 9.55
CA ASN A 260 13.26 1.61 9.75
C ASN A 260 12.37 2.76 10.19
#